data_AF-A0A7C1N2L3-F1
#
_entry.id   AF-A0A7C1N2L3-F1
#
_cell.length_a   1.000
_cell.length_b   1.000
_cell.length_c   1.000
_cell.angle_alpha   90.00
_cell.angle_beta   90.00
_cell.angle_gamma   90.00
#
_symmetry.space_group_name_H-M   'P 1'
#
loop_
_entity.id
_entity.type
_entity.pdbx_description
1 polymer ?
#
loop_
_entity_poly.entity_id
_entity_poly.type
_entity_poly.pdbx_seq_one_letter_code
_entity_poly.pdbx_strand_id
1 'polypeptide(L)'
;MKKKITKASTLLLAASLLFLSVAKGEEVLRKLKVVTEQANIRLKPSIGSIIIKQVPEGTILESTGQEGDWYLIQLTPDELEQVSGYVHESMVIIIEGPPKEQEEPEIIKEQKIIRVPEETEKAEEEEKIEETHVQEPVITPPTQPVVTPPLSSKQPKFLFNLVFSGGGSFISGGDLNDGSQGFADYRGNILAVQPQGQAKPAHLSYILGGELTLALSSHFSLGIGVDYFLGERESIVEFPDDPSSETVTTHPKIQAVPLRLAISYYPVPSFYAKIGIEYYLAKCAYYYRQERVGSWE
;
A
#
# COMPACT_ATOMS: atom_id res chain seq x y z
N MET A 1 35.55 30.73 -3.17
CA MET A 1 35.56 29.86 -1.96
C MET A 1 34.79 28.59 -2.28
N LYS A 2 35.48 27.44 -2.39
CA LYS A 2 34.88 26.13 -2.69
C LYS A 2 34.85 25.29 -1.42
N LYS A 3 33.65 24.81 -1.01
CA LYS A 3 33.36 23.56 -0.28
C LYS A 3 32.10 23.73 0.57
N LYS A 4 31.09 22.86 0.33
CA LYS A 4 30.21 22.17 1.32
C LYS A 4 28.94 21.60 0.63
N ILE A 5 29.08 20.79 -0.43
CA ILE A 5 27.93 20.04 -1.02
C ILE A 5 28.33 18.59 -1.29
N THR A 6 28.94 17.92 -0.31
CA THR A 6 29.44 16.55 -0.52
C THR A 6 28.92 15.53 0.48
N LYS A 7 28.25 15.96 1.56
CA LYS A 7 27.72 15.04 2.59
C LYS A 7 26.23 14.73 2.44
N ALA A 8 25.44 15.63 1.83
CA ALA A 8 24.00 15.41 1.62
C ALA A 8 23.73 14.46 0.43
N SER A 9 24.56 14.49 -0.61
CA SER A 9 24.39 13.65 -1.80
C SER A 9 24.75 12.17 -1.55
N THR A 10 25.71 11.88 -0.68
CA THR A 10 26.06 10.51 -0.28
C THR A 10 25.00 9.84 0.60
N LEU A 11 24.25 10.63 1.40
CA LEU A 11 23.18 10.09 2.24
C LEU A 11 21.91 9.77 1.44
N LEU A 12 21.59 10.57 0.42
CA LEU A 12 20.48 10.30 -0.50
C LEU A 12 20.74 9.10 -1.41
N LEU A 13 22.00 8.88 -1.84
CA LEU A 13 22.36 7.70 -2.64
C LEU A 13 22.26 6.40 -1.83
N ALA A 14 22.64 6.42 -0.55
CA ALA A 14 22.51 5.26 0.35
C ALA A 14 21.04 4.91 0.66
N ALA A 15 20.17 5.91 0.79
CA ALA A 15 18.73 5.69 0.97
C ALA A 15 18.07 5.12 -0.31
N SER A 16 18.52 5.50 -1.50
CA SER A 16 18.02 4.96 -2.77
C SER A 16 18.43 3.50 -3.02
N LEU A 17 19.58 3.06 -2.51
CA LEU A 17 20.04 1.67 -2.65
C LEU A 17 19.37 0.70 -1.65
N LEU A 18 18.82 1.20 -0.55
CA LEU A 18 18.06 0.38 0.41
C LEU A 18 16.65 0.02 -0.08
N PHE A 19 16.09 0.73 -1.06
CA PHE A 19 14.78 0.41 -1.64
C PHE A 19 14.81 -0.67 -2.73
N LEU A 20 15.98 -1.06 -3.26
CA LEU A 20 16.07 -2.12 -4.28
C LEU A 20 16.20 -3.54 -3.72
N SER A 21 16.27 -3.72 -2.40
CA SER A 21 16.52 -5.04 -1.79
C SER A 21 15.27 -5.79 -1.33
N VAL A 22 14.07 -5.21 -1.47
CA VAL A 22 12.81 -5.88 -1.08
C VAL A 22 12.10 -6.46 -2.32
N ALA A 23 12.76 -7.41 -2.99
CA ALA A 23 12.10 -8.34 -3.91
C ALA A 23 13.09 -9.44 -4.34
N LYS A 24 13.70 -10.12 -3.39
CA LYS A 24 14.17 -11.49 -3.60
C LYS A 24 13.52 -12.32 -2.52
N GLY A 25 12.27 -12.72 -2.77
CA GLY A 25 11.69 -13.84 -2.06
C GLY A 25 12.66 -15.00 -2.26
N GLU A 26 13.15 -15.54 -1.15
CA GLU A 26 13.95 -16.74 -1.16
C GLU A 26 13.06 -17.85 -1.73
N GLU A 27 13.28 -18.24 -2.98
CA GLU A 27 12.62 -19.41 -3.57
C GLU A 27 13.17 -20.64 -2.87
N VAL A 28 12.57 -20.97 -1.72
CA VAL A 28 12.88 -22.20 -1.01
C VAL A 28 12.28 -23.34 -1.82
N LEU A 29 13.12 -23.97 -2.64
CA LEU A 29 12.79 -25.19 -3.36
C LEU A 29 12.50 -26.31 -2.34
N ARG A 30 11.22 -26.67 -2.20
CA ARG A 30 10.77 -27.80 -1.39
C ARG A 30 10.27 -28.91 -2.29
N LYS A 31 10.64 -30.14 -1.97
CA LYS A 31 10.04 -31.30 -2.63
C LYS A 31 8.84 -31.79 -1.83
N LEU A 32 7.72 -31.93 -2.52
CA LEU A 32 6.43 -32.32 -1.97
C LEU A 32 6.00 -33.65 -2.60
N LYS A 33 5.58 -34.62 -1.79
CA LYS A 33 5.02 -35.89 -2.27
C LYS A 33 3.51 -35.89 -2.11
N VAL A 34 2.79 -36.20 -3.18
CA VAL A 34 1.32 -36.33 -3.15
C VAL A 34 0.90 -37.57 -2.36
N VAL A 35 0.00 -37.41 -1.40
CA VAL A 35 -0.52 -38.49 -0.53
C VAL A 35 -2.00 -38.83 -0.77
N THR A 36 -2.70 -38.01 -1.55
CA THR A 36 -4.09 -38.27 -1.94
C THR A 36 -4.15 -38.97 -3.29
N GLU A 37 -5.18 -39.81 -3.52
CA GLU A 37 -5.40 -40.53 -4.78
C GLU A 37 -5.22 -39.63 -6.02
N GLN A 38 -5.74 -38.41 -5.97
CA GLN A 38 -5.53 -37.36 -6.96
C GLN A 38 -5.39 -35.99 -6.29
N ALA A 39 -4.25 -35.33 -6.49
CA ALA A 39 -4.05 -33.95 -6.04
C ALA A 39 -4.41 -32.95 -7.16
N ASN A 40 -5.18 -31.95 -6.77
CA ASN A 40 -5.60 -30.86 -7.65
C ASN A 40 -4.61 -29.70 -7.59
N ILE A 41 -4.02 -29.38 -8.74
CA ILE A 41 -3.21 -28.17 -8.90
C ILE A 41 -4.10 -27.10 -9.51
N ARG A 42 -4.14 -25.94 -8.85
CA ARG A 42 -5.08 -24.87 -9.16
C ARG A 42 -4.37 -23.60 -9.59
N LEU A 43 -5.04 -22.77 -10.38
CA LEU A 43 -4.47 -21.51 -10.87
C LEU A 43 -4.25 -20.45 -9.76
N LYS A 44 -4.97 -20.57 -8.65
CA LYS A 44 -4.94 -19.64 -7.49
C LYS A 44 -5.00 -20.46 -6.20
N PRO A 45 -4.50 -19.96 -5.05
CA PRO A 45 -4.55 -20.63 -3.75
C PRO A 45 -5.98 -20.60 -3.17
N SER A 46 -6.91 -21.30 -3.83
CA SER A 46 -8.31 -21.36 -3.46
C SER A 46 -8.95 -22.63 -4.00
N ILE A 47 -9.75 -23.31 -3.16
CA ILE A 47 -10.49 -24.53 -3.51
C ILE A 47 -11.50 -24.28 -4.65
N GLY A 48 -11.94 -23.04 -4.85
CA GLY A 48 -12.84 -22.66 -5.96
C GLY A 48 -12.12 -22.30 -7.27
N SER A 49 -10.78 -22.29 -7.29
CA SER A 49 -10.01 -21.92 -8.47
C SER A 49 -9.97 -23.03 -9.52
N ILE A 50 -9.81 -22.65 -10.79
CA ILE A 50 -9.70 -23.55 -11.93
C ILE A 50 -8.57 -24.56 -11.67
N ILE A 51 -8.88 -25.84 -11.81
CA ILE A 51 -7.90 -26.93 -11.76
C ILE A 51 -7.16 -26.91 -13.10
N ILE A 52 -5.87 -26.61 -13.05
CA ILE A 52 -5.01 -26.58 -14.25
C ILE A 52 -4.42 -27.96 -14.54
N LYS A 53 -4.23 -28.78 -13.51
CA LYS A 53 -3.71 -30.15 -13.64
C LYS A 53 -4.11 -30.99 -12.43
N GLN A 54 -4.35 -32.27 -12.67
CA GLN A 54 -4.49 -33.27 -11.61
C GLN A 54 -3.31 -34.23 -11.69
N VAL A 55 -2.71 -34.52 -10.55
CA VAL A 55 -1.56 -35.43 -10.44
C VAL A 55 -1.89 -36.60 -9.52
N PRO A 56 -1.49 -37.84 -9.86
CA PRO A 56 -1.79 -39.00 -9.05
C PRO A 56 -0.96 -39.04 -7.76
N GLU A 57 -1.41 -39.87 -6.82
CA GLU A 57 -0.66 -40.20 -5.60
C GLU A 57 0.79 -40.61 -5.90
N GLY A 58 1.71 -40.21 -5.03
CA GLY A 58 3.14 -40.53 -5.15
C GLY A 58 3.93 -39.62 -6.07
N THR A 59 3.27 -38.73 -6.83
CA THR A 59 3.96 -37.72 -7.67
C THR A 59 4.78 -36.78 -6.79
N ILE A 60 6.02 -36.52 -7.20
CA ILE A 60 6.91 -35.54 -6.56
C ILE A 60 6.74 -34.20 -7.27
N LEU A 61 6.44 -33.15 -6.51
CA LEU A 61 6.28 -31.79 -6.99
C LEU A 61 7.38 -30.90 -6.41
N GLU A 62 7.87 -29.98 -7.22
CA GLU A 62 8.82 -28.95 -6.79
C GLU A 62 8.04 -27.68 -6.46
N SER A 63 8.19 -27.22 -5.22
CA SER A 63 7.55 -26.01 -4.73
C SER A 63 8.55 -24.89 -4.53
N THR A 64 8.24 -23.71 -5.06
CA THR A 64 9.09 -22.50 -4.95
C THR A 64 8.65 -21.57 -3.83
N GLY A 65 7.53 -21.84 -3.15
CA GLY A 65 6.99 -20.98 -2.11
C GLY A 65 5.74 -21.54 -1.44
N GLN A 66 5.40 -20.96 -0.29
CA GLN A 66 4.17 -21.28 0.44
C GLN A 66 3.40 -19.99 0.71
N GLU A 67 2.09 -19.99 0.42
CA GLU A 67 1.17 -18.88 0.67
C GLU A 67 0.00 -19.41 1.51
N GLY A 68 0.06 -19.19 2.84
CA GLY A 68 -0.86 -19.83 3.79
C GLY A 68 -0.77 -21.36 3.74
N ASP A 69 -1.89 -22.01 3.51
CA ASP A 69 -2.02 -23.48 3.45
C ASP A 69 -1.74 -24.05 2.04
N TRP A 70 -1.17 -23.24 1.13
CA TRP A 70 -0.94 -23.60 -0.27
C TRP A 70 0.53 -23.53 -0.64
N TYR A 71 1.00 -24.55 -1.36
CA TYR A 71 2.31 -24.60 -1.97
C TYR A 71 2.24 -24.18 -3.44
N LEU A 72 3.07 -23.22 -3.83
CA LEU A 72 3.28 -22.84 -5.22
C LEU A 72 4.19 -23.89 -5.86
N ILE A 73 3.70 -24.59 -6.87
CA ILE A 73 4.43 -25.60 -7.63
C ILE A 73 4.68 -25.12 -9.06
N GLN A 74 5.84 -25.45 -9.61
CA GLN A 74 6.13 -25.21 -11.02
C GLN A 74 5.85 -26.49 -11.81
N LEU A 75 4.96 -26.40 -12.79
CA LEU A 75 4.76 -27.48 -13.74
C LEU A 75 5.65 -27.23 -14.96
N THR A 76 6.36 -28.27 -15.35
CA THR A 76 7.00 -28.38 -16.66
C THR A 76 6.15 -29.31 -17.54
N PRO A 77 5.02 -28.84 -18.09
CA PRO A 77 4.38 -29.55 -19.18
C PRO A 77 5.23 -29.35 -20.44
N ASP A 78 5.88 -30.42 -20.89
CA ASP A 78 6.52 -30.60 -22.20
C ASP A 78 6.84 -29.30 -22.98
N GLU A 79 8.04 -28.80 -22.68
CA GLU A 79 8.92 -27.92 -23.46
C GLU A 79 8.50 -26.50 -23.90
N LEU A 80 7.30 -25.97 -23.69
CA LEU A 80 7.02 -24.60 -24.19
C LEU A 80 6.38 -23.57 -23.27
N GLU A 81 5.83 -23.92 -22.10
CA GLU A 81 5.37 -22.91 -21.13
C GLU A 81 5.53 -23.39 -19.69
N GLN A 82 6.26 -22.63 -18.87
CA GLN A 82 6.37 -22.86 -17.43
C GLN A 82 5.07 -22.38 -16.76
N VAL A 83 4.18 -23.31 -16.45
CA VAL A 83 2.90 -22.98 -15.80
C VAL A 83 3.04 -23.20 -14.30
N SER A 84 2.91 -22.12 -13.52
CA SER A 84 2.85 -22.21 -12.06
C SER A 84 1.43 -22.49 -11.57
N GLY A 85 1.29 -23.32 -10.53
CA GLY A 85 0.01 -23.60 -9.90
C GLY A 85 0.14 -23.81 -8.40
N TYR A 86 -0.99 -23.92 -7.71
CA TYR A 86 -1.07 -24.05 -6.26
C TYR A 86 -1.65 -25.41 -5.87
N VAL A 87 -1.02 -26.10 -4.92
CA VAL A 87 -1.49 -27.34 -4.30
C VAL A 87 -1.70 -27.13 -2.80
N HIS A 88 -2.81 -27.60 -2.26
CA HIS A 88 -3.12 -27.47 -0.83
C HIS A 88 -2.25 -28.41 0.02
N GLU A 89 -1.85 -27.98 1.21
CA GLU A 89 -0.98 -28.76 2.10
C GLU A 89 -1.58 -30.11 2.51
N SER A 90 -2.91 -30.23 2.63
CA SER A 90 -3.54 -31.50 2.99
C SER A 90 -3.39 -32.60 1.94
N MET A 91 -2.92 -32.28 0.73
CA MET A 91 -2.73 -33.22 -0.38
C MET A 91 -1.29 -33.69 -0.51
N VAL A 92 -0.34 -33.09 0.23
CA VAL A 92 1.09 -33.31 0.06
C VAL A 92 1.85 -33.35 1.39
N ILE A 93 2.93 -34.12 1.43
CA ILE A 93 3.89 -34.10 2.55
C ILE A 93 5.24 -33.57 2.08
N ILE A 94 5.92 -32.81 2.94
CA ILE A 94 7.27 -32.31 2.66
C ILE A 94 8.24 -33.48 2.82
N ILE A 95 8.97 -33.83 1.76
CA ILE A 95 10.00 -34.86 1.80
C ILE A 95 11.41 -34.27 1.97
N GLU A 96 11.65 -33.05 1.45
CA GLU A 96 12.92 -32.32 1.60
C GLU A 96 12.67 -30.79 1.62
N GLY A 97 13.09 -30.11 2.69
CA GLY A 97 12.99 -28.66 2.90
C GLY A 97 13.46 -28.27 4.32
N PRO A 98 13.79 -26.99 4.61
CA PRO A 98 14.27 -26.59 5.93
C PRO A 98 13.20 -26.89 7.01
N PRO A 99 13.59 -27.37 8.21
CA PRO A 99 12.65 -27.91 9.19
C PRO A 99 11.63 -26.86 9.65
N LYS A 100 10.35 -27.19 9.63
CA LYS A 100 9.32 -26.50 10.42
C LYS A 100 9.18 -27.21 11.77
N GLU A 101 9.25 -26.42 12.83
CA GLU A 101 8.98 -26.81 14.22
C GLU A 101 7.56 -27.42 14.30
N GLN A 102 7.51 -28.69 14.69
CA GLN A 102 6.29 -29.50 14.77
C GLN A 102 5.61 -29.22 16.10
N GLU A 103 4.36 -28.73 16.10
CA GLU A 103 3.45 -28.91 17.23
C GLU A 103 2.99 -30.38 17.22
N GLU A 104 3.42 -31.12 18.24
CA GLU A 104 3.15 -32.54 18.43
C GLU A 104 1.74 -32.75 19.06
N PRO A 105 0.94 -33.72 18.59
CA PRO A 105 -0.37 -34.00 19.17
C PRO A 105 -0.25 -34.81 20.46
N GLU A 106 -0.71 -34.24 21.59
CA GLU A 106 -0.93 -35.00 22.83
C GLU A 106 -2.13 -35.96 22.67
N ILE A 107 -1.86 -37.27 22.58
CA ILE A 107 -2.84 -38.32 22.89
C ILE A 107 -2.19 -39.40 23.78
N ILE A 108 -2.57 -39.35 25.06
CA ILE A 108 -3.00 -40.43 25.96
C ILE A 108 -2.18 -41.74 25.95
N LYS A 109 -1.62 -42.08 27.12
CA LYS A 109 -1.65 -43.44 27.70
C LYS A 109 -1.13 -43.47 29.15
N GLU A 110 -1.92 -44.11 30.02
CA GLU A 110 -1.59 -45.11 31.07
C GLU A 110 -2.73 -45.12 32.11
N GLN A 111 -3.20 -46.21 32.71
CA GLN A 111 -2.88 -47.64 32.68
C GLN A 111 -4.07 -48.42 33.31
N LYS A 112 -4.01 -49.75 33.25
CA LYS A 112 -5.05 -50.77 33.46
C LYS A 112 -4.85 -51.53 34.79
N ILE A 113 -5.88 -51.67 35.63
CA ILE A 113 -6.01 -52.69 36.73
C ILE A 113 -7.52 -53.00 36.90
N ILE A 114 -8.09 -54.11 36.39
CA ILE A 114 -8.28 -55.48 36.94
C ILE A 114 -9.34 -55.63 38.08
N ARG A 115 -10.36 -56.48 37.79
CA ARG A 115 -11.25 -57.34 38.62
C ARG A 115 -12.59 -56.82 39.20
N VAL A 116 -13.67 -57.45 38.70
CA VAL A 116 -15.03 -57.73 39.25
C VAL A 116 -14.90 -58.84 40.34
N PRO A 117 -15.75 -59.08 41.38
CA PRO A 117 -17.24 -59.13 41.45
C PRO A 117 -17.91 -58.51 42.72
N GLU A 118 -19.16 -58.00 42.69
CA GLU A 118 -20.48 -58.64 42.99
C GLU A 118 -20.97 -58.49 44.46
N GLU A 119 -22.30 -58.47 44.60
CA GLU A 119 -23.18 -58.63 45.80
C GLU A 119 -23.57 -57.44 46.71
N THR A 120 -24.87 -57.08 46.59
CA THR A 120 -25.93 -56.94 47.62
C THR A 120 -25.55 -56.53 49.05
N GLU A 121 -26.27 -55.54 49.63
CA GLU A 121 -27.35 -55.78 50.61
C GLU A 121 -28.09 -54.47 51.03
N LYS A 122 -29.38 -54.64 51.37
CA LYS A 122 -30.35 -53.79 52.11
C LYS A 122 -29.77 -53.09 53.36
N ALA A 123 -30.40 -52.17 54.09
CA ALA A 123 -31.60 -51.32 54.11
C ALA A 123 -31.50 -50.48 55.43
N GLU A 124 -32.48 -49.59 55.66
CA GLU A 124 -32.79 -48.81 56.90
C GLU A 124 -32.07 -47.45 57.08
N GLU A 125 -32.69 -46.36 57.55
CA GLU A 125 -34.08 -45.91 57.69
C GLU A 125 -34.00 -44.40 58.09
N GLU A 126 -34.78 -43.56 57.41
CA GLU A 126 -35.41 -42.29 57.83
C GLU A 126 -34.63 -41.15 58.56
N GLU A 127 -34.64 -39.94 57.98
CA GLU A 127 -35.51 -38.82 58.44
C GLU A 127 -35.51 -37.60 57.47
N LYS A 128 -36.68 -37.39 56.85
CA LYS A 128 -37.48 -36.14 56.74
C LYS A 128 -36.88 -34.78 56.28
N ILE A 129 -37.56 -34.23 55.23
CA ILE A 129 -37.86 -32.81 54.88
C ILE A 129 -36.66 -32.01 54.31
N GLU A 130 -36.64 -31.38 53.13
CA GLU A 130 -37.61 -30.50 52.47
C GLU A 130 -37.26 -30.33 50.97
N GLU A 131 -38.33 -30.14 50.18
CA GLU A 131 -38.49 -29.72 48.78
C GLU A 131 -37.28 -29.22 47.95
N THR A 132 -37.06 -29.82 46.76
CA THR A 132 -36.88 -29.04 45.51
C THR A 132 -37.29 -29.85 44.28
N HIS A 133 -38.18 -29.25 43.49
CA HIS A 133 -38.79 -29.73 42.26
C HIS A 133 -37.77 -29.99 41.13
N VAL A 134 -37.78 -31.20 40.53
CA VAL A 134 -37.08 -31.50 39.26
C VAL A 134 -38.08 -32.11 38.27
N GLN A 135 -38.14 -31.50 37.09
CA GLN A 135 -39.06 -31.77 35.99
C GLN A 135 -38.76 -33.10 35.27
N GLU A 136 -39.81 -33.75 34.76
CA GLU A 136 -39.78 -34.96 33.93
C GLU A 136 -38.98 -34.79 32.62
N PRO A 137 -38.40 -35.87 32.07
CA PRO A 137 -37.63 -35.82 30.83
C PRO A 137 -38.54 -35.69 29.60
N VAL A 138 -38.31 -34.62 28.82
CA VAL A 138 -38.91 -34.42 27.50
C VAL A 138 -38.13 -35.22 26.45
N ILE A 139 -38.84 -36.10 25.73
CA ILE A 139 -38.34 -36.88 24.60
C ILE A 139 -38.04 -35.94 23.42
N THR A 140 -36.79 -35.83 22.99
CA THR A 140 -36.40 -35.07 21.78
C THR A 140 -36.53 -35.90 20.50
N PRO A 141 -37.17 -35.40 19.42
CA PRO A 141 -37.23 -36.06 18.12
C PRO A 141 -35.90 -35.95 17.33
N PRO A 142 -35.65 -36.79 16.31
CA PRO A 142 -34.37 -36.86 15.61
C PRO A 142 -34.08 -35.60 14.79
N THR A 143 -32.85 -35.09 14.91
CA THR A 143 -32.30 -33.92 14.24
C THR A 143 -32.20 -34.15 12.72
N GLN A 144 -32.84 -33.30 11.92
CA GLN A 144 -32.60 -33.24 10.47
C GLN A 144 -31.23 -32.60 10.20
N PRO A 145 -30.46 -33.06 9.20
CA PRO A 145 -29.16 -32.47 8.87
C PRO A 145 -29.34 -31.03 8.38
N VAL A 146 -28.65 -30.10 9.05
CA VAL A 146 -28.57 -28.69 8.66
C VAL A 146 -27.82 -28.59 7.33
N VAL A 147 -28.55 -28.29 6.25
CA VAL A 147 -27.94 -27.93 4.97
C VAL A 147 -27.30 -26.55 5.15
N THR A 148 -25.98 -26.52 5.33
CA THR A 148 -25.23 -25.27 5.32
C THR A 148 -25.19 -24.75 3.87
N PRO A 149 -25.65 -23.53 3.58
CA PRO A 149 -25.55 -22.99 2.23
C PRO A 149 -24.07 -22.85 1.85
N PRO A 150 -23.70 -23.10 0.57
CA PRO A 150 -22.31 -22.96 0.13
C PRO A 150 -21.84 -21.52 0.37
N LEU A 151 -20.66 -21.40 1.00
CA LEU A 151 -20.02 -20.12 1.29
C LEU A 151 -19.90 -19.32 -0.01
N SER A 152 -20.69 -18.26 -0.13
CA SER A 152 -20.73 -17.38 -1.30
C SER A 152 -19.31 -16.98 -1.69
N SER A 153 -18.86 -17.43 -2.86
CA SER A 153 -17.59 -17.01 -3.45
C SER A 153 -17.64 -15.50 -3.65
N LYS A 154 -17.03 -14.73 -2.74
CA LYS A 154 -16.90 -13.28 -2.89
C LYS A 154 -16.22 -13.00 -4.22
N GLN A 155 -17.00 -12.57 -5.20
CA GLN A 155 -16.46 -12.01 -6.44
C GLN A 155 -15.45 -10.90 -6.09
N PRO A 156 -14.37 -10.74 -6.86
CA PRO A 156 -13.46 -9.62 -6.66
C PRO A 156 -14.28 -8.34 -6.85
N LYS A 157 -14.58 -7.66 -5.74
CA LYS A 157 -15.22 -6.35 -5.78
C LYS A 157 -14.14 -5.39 -6.25
N PHE A 158 -14.24 -4.87 -7.46
CA PHE A 158 -13.45 -3.73 -7.87
C PHE A 158 -13.82 -2.57 -6.95
N LEU A 159 -12.93 -2.28 -6.00
CA LEU A 159 -13.10 -1.18 -5.06
C LEU A 159 -12.41 0.04 -5.66
N PHE A 160 -13.21 1.02 -6.04
CA PHE A 160 -12.74 2.34 -6.41
C PHE A 160 -12.66 3.17 -5.14
N ASN A 161 -11.51 3.82 -4.90
CA ASN A 161 -11.38 4.81 -3.83
C ASN A 161 -11.12 6.18 -4.43
N LEU A 162 -11.84 7.17 -3.93
CA LEU A 162 -11.62 8.56 -4.23
C LEU A 162 -10.76 9.17 -3.11
N VAL A 163 -9.63 9.75 -3.48
CA VAL A 163 -8.70 10.40 -2.57
C VAL A 163 -8.70 11.89 -2.84
N PHE A 164 -8.85 12.70 -1.80
CA PHE A 164 -8.64 14.14 -1.87
C PHE A 164 -7.32 14.47 -1.18
N SER A 165 -6.57 15.40 -1.76
CA SER A 165 -5.27 15.81 -1.25
C SER A 165 -5.13 17.33 -1.31
N GLY A 166 -4.40 17.88 -0.35
CA GLY A 166 -4.09 19.30 -0.29
C GLY A 166 -2.77 19.52 0.42
N GLY A 167 -2.05 20.57 0.05
CA GLY A 167 -0.75 20.85 0.66
C GLY A 167 0.00 22.02 0.02
N GLY A 168 1.28 22.10 0.34
CA GLY A 168 2.21 23.06 -0.25
C GLY A 168 3.37 22.35 -0.93
N SER A 169 3.90 22.94 -1.99
CA SER A 169 5.08 22.48 -2.70
C SER A 169 6.05 23.63 -2.95
N PHE A 170 7.33 23.28 -3.06
CA PHE A 170 8.37 24.20 -3.46
C PHE A 170 8.59 24.11 -4.98
N ILE A 171 8.61 25.24 -5.65
CA ILE A 171 8.90 25.37 -7.08
C ILE A 171 10.13 26.26 -7.29
N SER A 172 10.97 25.93 -8.27
CA SER A 172 12.13 26.76 -8.61
C SER A 172 11.73 28.11 -9.20
N GLY A 173 10.63 28.14 -9.96
CA GLY A 173 10.06 29.31 -10.64
C GLY A 173 10.85 29.81 -11.85
N GLY A 174 12.15 29.52 -11.97
CA GLY A 174 12.97 29.77 -13.16
C GLY A 174 12.80 31.18 -13.74
N ASP A 175 12.55 31.26 -15.04
CA ASP A 175 12.33 32.50 -15.80
C ASP A 175 11.30 33.44 -15.17
N LEU A 176 10.30 32.92 -14.44
CA LEU A 176 9.30 33.75 -13.77
C LEU A 176 9.90 34.60 -12.65
N ASN A 177 10.77 33.97 -11.86
CA ASN A 177 11.48 34.62 -10.78
C ASN A 177 12.58 35.53 -11.34
N ASP A 178 13.34 35.03 -12.31
CA ASP A 178 14.43 35.77 -12.95
C ASP A 178 13.92 37.01 -13.68
N GLY A 179 12.77 36.91 -14.37
CA GLY A 179 12.13 38.04 -15.03
C GLY A 179 11.64 39.11 -14.07
N SER A 180 11.13 38.72 -12.90
CA SER A 180 10.67 39.66 -11.87
C SER A 180 11.82 40.46 -11.28
N GLN A 181 12.93 39.80 -10.94
CA GLN A 181 14.13 40.48 -10.44
C GLN A 181 14.81 41.28 -11.54
N GLY A 182 14.94 40.72 -12.75
CA GLY A 182 15.56 41.38 -13.89
C GLY A 182 14.84 42.66 -14.28
N PHE A 183 13.51 42.73 -14.16
CA PHE A 183 12.77 43.97 -14.39
C PHE A 183 13.10 45.04 -13.34
N ALA A 184 13.17 44.67 -12.05
CA ALA A 184 13.57 45.60 -10.99
C ALA A 184 15.02 46.11 -11.18
N ASP A 185 15.94 45.22 -11.55
CA ASP A 185 17.33 45.58 -11.84
C ASP A 185 17.44 46.50 -13.06
N TYR A 186 16.67 46.22 -14.13
CA TYR A 186 16.58 47.09 -15.30
C TYR A 186 16.13 48.51 -14.91
N ARG A 187 15.13 48.64 -14.03
CA ARG A 187 14.65 49.95 -13.54
C ARG A 187 15.71 50.71 -12.76
N GLY A 188 16.41 50.05 -11.83
CA GLY A 188 17.50 50.68 -11.07
C GLY A 188 18.60 51.21 -11.98
N ASN A 189 18.96 50.45 -13.02
CA ASN A 189 19.97 50.86 -14.00
C ASN A 189 19.55 52.08 -14.84
N ILE A 190 18.31 52.12 -15.33
CA ILE A 190 17.85 53.26 -16.16
C ILE A 190 17.62 54.54 -15.33
N LEU A 191 17.22 54.40 -14.06
CA LEU A 191 17.06 55.52 -13.13
C LEU A 191 18.39 55.98 -12.53
N ALA A 192 19.47 55.19 -12.68
CA ALA A 192 20.75 55.39 -12.01
C ALA A 192 20.62 55.47 -10.46
N VAL A 193 19.65 54.76 -9.89
CA VAL A 193 19.33 54.72 -8.47
C VAL A 193 19.47 53.29 -7.94
N GLN A 194 20.01 53.16 -6.72
CA GLN A 194 20.06 51.87 -6.04
C GLN A 194 18.66 51.47 -5.53
N PRO A 195 18.14 50.29 -5.92
CA PRO A 195 16.84 49.82 -5.45
C PRO A 195 16.86 49.58 -3.93
N GLN A 196 15.78 49.97 -3.27
CA GLN A 196 15.46 49.53 -1.92
C GLN A 196 14.57 48.29 -1.99
N GLY A 197 15.15 47.14 -1.68
CA GLY A 197 14.47 45.84 -1.75
C GLY A 197 14.79 45.06 -3.02
N GLN A 198 14.16 43.90 -3.15
CA GLN A 198 14.35 42.95 -4.26
C GLN A 198 13.02 42.25 -4.56
N ALA A 199 12.83 41.84 -5.81
CA ALA A 199 11.68 41.02 -6.19
C ALA A 199 11.84 39.63 -5.57
N LYS A 200 10.89 39.24 -4.71
CA LYS A 200 10.96 37.94 -4.04
C LYS A 200 10.49 36.85 -4.99
N PRO A 201 11.19 35.70 -5.05
CA PRO A 201 10.78 34.59 -5.89
C PRO A 201 9.47 33.94 -5.41
N ALA A 202 8.64 33.52 -6.37
CA ALA A 202 7.44 32.71 -6.16
C ALA A 202 7.82 31.23 -6.01
N HIS A 203 8.35 30.86 -4.85
CA HIS A 203 8.77 29.47 -4.56
C HIS A 203 7.68 28.59 -3.95
N LEU A 204 6.71 29.16 -3.24
CA LEU A 204 5.68 28.38 -2.57
C LEU A 204 4.46 28.28 -3.48
N SER A 205 4.02 27.05 -3.74
CA SER A 205 2.75 26.78 -4.41
C SER A 205 1.83 25.98 -3.50
N TYR A 206 0.54 26.29 -3.50
CA TYR A 206 -0.50 25.49 -2.88
C TYR A 206 -1.05 24.49 -3.89
N ILE A 207 -1.33 23.28 -3.42
CA ILE A 207 -1.87 22.18 -4.24
C ILE A 207 -3.20 21.75 -3.63
N LEU A 208 -4.19 21.55 -4.48
CA LEU A 208 -5.45 20.88 -4.15
C LEU A 208 -5.75 19.87 -5.26
N GLY A 209 -6.03 18.62 -4.92
CA GLY A 209 -6.19 17.59 -5.93
C GLY A 209 -7.06 16.42 -5.52
N GLY A 210 -7.47 15.66 -6.53
CA GLY A 210 -8.27 14.46 -6.40
C GLY A 210 -7.67 13.32 -7.20
N GLU A 211 -7.72 12.10 -6.68
CA GLU A 211 -7.22 10.90 -7.34
C GLU A 211 -8.24 9.77 -7.23
N LEU A 212 -8.62 9.21 -8.38
CA LEU A 212 -9.39 7.97 -8.45
C LEU A 212 -8.41 6.81 -8.49
N THR A 213 -8.56 5.88 -7.54
CA THR A 213 -7.69 4.71 -7.42
C THR A 213 -8.49 3.43 -7.62
N LEU A 214 -7.93 2.53 -8.43
CA LEU A 214 -8.41 1.18 -8.71
C LEU A 214 -7.49 0.19 -8.00
N ALA A 215 -8.04 -0.63 -7.10
CA ALA A 215 -7.29 -1.73 -6.50
C ALA A 215 -7.05 -2.84 -7.55
N LEU A 216 -5.78 -3.10 -7.88
CA LEU A 216 -5.37 -4.19 -8.75
C LEU A 216 -5.15 -5.49 -7.97
N SER A 217 -4.67 -5.37 -6.72
CA SER A 217 -4.49 -6.46 -5.76
C SER A 217 -4.59 -5.93 -4.32
N SER A 218 -4.31 -6.78 -3.31
CA SER A 218 -4.19 -6.35 -1.91
C SER A 218 -3.04 -5.38 -1.64
N HIS A 219 -2.01 -5.38 -2.50
CA HIS A 219 -0.80 -4.58 -2.32
C HIS A 219 -0.63 -3.48 -3.38
N PHE A 220 -1.35 -3.54 -4.51
CA PHE A 220 -1.16 -2.61 -5.63
C PHE A 220 -2.44 -1.89 -6.02
N SER A 221 -2.34 -0.58 -6.24
CA SER A 221 -3.41 0.23 -6.83
C SER A 221 -2.90 1.09 -7.99
N LEU A 222 -3.76 1.31 -8.97
CA LEU A 222 -3.54 2.23 -10.09
C LEU A 222 -4.38 3.49 -9.85
N GLY A 223 -3.75 4.66 -9.90
CA GLY A 223 -4.36 5.96 -9.67
C GLY A 223 -4.34 6.85 -10.90
N ILE A 224 -5.47 7.50 -11.19
CA ILE A 224 -5.57 8.61 -12.13
C ILE A 224 -6.01 9.83 -11.34
N GLY A 225 -5.18 10.88 -11.35
CA GLY A 225 -5.39 12.07 -10.55
C GLY A 225 -5.34 13.35 -11.35
N VAL A 226 -5.93 14.38 -10.78
CA VAL A 226 -5.84 15.75 -11.24
C VAL A 226 -5.63 16.65 -10.04
N ASP A 227 -4.70 17.58 -10.15
CA ASP A 227 -4.49 18.60 -9.14
C ASP A 227 -4.66 20.00 -9.72
N TYR A 228 -4.69 20.97 -8.82
CA TYR A 228 -4.64 22.40 -9.11
C TYR A 228 -3.51 23.02 -8.29
N PHE A 229 -2.55 23.60 -8.98
CA PHE A 229 -1.39 24.28 -8.43
C PHE A 229 -1.59 25.79 -8.54
N LEU A 230 -1.37 26.50 -7.45
CA LEU A 230 -1.35 27.97 -7.42
C LEU A 230 -0.12 28.45 -6.66
N GLY A 231 0.78 29.15 -7.35
CA GLY A 231 1.90 29.86 -6.73
C GLY A 231 1.86 31.32 -7.15
N GLU A 232 1.89 32.23 -6.19
CA GLU A 232 1.97 33.66 -6.47
C GLU A 232 2.80 34.37 -5.40
N ARG A 233 3.45 35.46 -5.79
CA ARG A 233 4.24 36.28 -4.87
C ARG A 233 4.17 37.73 -5.31
N GLU A 234 3.64 38.59 -4.45
CA GLU A 234 3.77 40.03 -4.63
C GLU A 234 5.09 40.53 -4.02
N SER A 235 5.74 41.47 -4.67
CA SER A 235 6.91 42.19 -4.15
C SER A 235 6.90 43.62 -4.63
N ILE A 236 7.33 44.51 -3.75
CA ILE A 236 7.46 45.95 -4.03
C ILE A 236 8.94 46.29 -3.92
N VAL A 237 9.45 47.00 -4.93
CA VAL A 237 10.80 47.53 -4.98
C VAL A 237 10.71 49.03 -5.14
N GLU A 238 11.38 49.78 -4.26
CA GLU A 238 11.33 51.24 -4.25
C GLU A 238 12.62 51.83 -4.82
N PHE A 239 12.48 52.90 -5.60
CA PHE A 239 13.57 53.62 -6.25
C PHE A 239 13.50 55.08 -5.80
N PRO A 240 14.27 55.47 -4.77
CA PRO A 240 14.27 56.84 -4.25
C PRO A 240 15.02 57.79 -5.21
N ASP A 241 14.35 58.84 -5.71
CA ASP A 241 14.89 59.78 -6.68
C ASP A 241 14.45 61.23 -6.37
N ASP A 242 15.09 61.85 -5.37
CA ASP A 242 14.75 63.17 -4.81
C ASP A 242 14.50 64.24 -5.90
N PRO A 243 13.30 64.87 -5.98
CA PRO A 243 12.20 64.90 -5.01
C PRO A 243 11.08 63.86 -5.20
N SER A 244 11.22 62.95 -6.15
CA SER A 244 10.25 61.89 -6.46
C SER A 244 10.67 60.52 -5.92
N SER A 245 9.74 59.57 -5.92
CA SER A 245 10.09 58.16 -5.74
C SER A 245 9.30 57.34 -6.74
N GLU A 246 9.94 56.33 -7.32
CA GLU A 246 9.26 55.36 -8.16
C GLU A 246 9.12 54.05 -7.38
N THR A 247 7.96 53.43 -7.44
CA THR A 247 7.72 52.10 -6.89
C THR A 247 7.37 51.14 -8.01
N VAL A 248 7.96 49.95 -7.96
CA VAL A 248 7.68 48.86 -8.89
C VAL A 248 7.12 47.68 -8.10
N THR A 249 5.89 47.32 -8.39
CA THR A 249 5.27 46.10 -7.86
C THR A 249 5.36 44.99 -8.89
N THR A 250 5.97 43.87 -8.50
CA THR A 250 6.05 42.64 -9.29
C THR A 250 5.10 41.60 -8.67
N HIS A 251 4.26 40.97 -9.49
CA HIS A 251 3.35 39.92 -9.06
C HIS A 251 3.41 38.71 -10.02
N PRO A 252 4.50 37.91 -9.97
CA PRO A 252 4.58 36.63 -10.65
C PRO A 252 3.49 35.65 -10.17
N LYS A 253 2.81 35.02 -11.13
CA LYS A 253 1.74 34.04 -10.87
C LYS A 253 1.90 32.79 -11.74
N ILE A 254 1.79 31.63 -11.11
CA ILE A 254 1.83 30.29 -11.72
C ILE A 254 0.56 29.57 -11.36
N GLN A 255 -0.14 29.09 -12.39
CA GLN A 255 -1.26 28.18 -12.25
C GLN A 255 -0.98 26.94 -13.07
N ALA A 256 -1.18 25.75 -12.52
CA ALA A 256 -1.05 24.53 -13.31
C ALA A 256 -2.10 23.49 -12.93
N VAL A 257 -2.49 22.69 -13.92
CA VAL A 257 -3.33 21.51 -13.75
C VAL A 257 -2.51 20.30 -14.15
N PRO A 258 -1.84 19.63 -13.21
CA PRO A 258 -1.17 18.38 -13.49
C PRO A 258 -2.19 17.24 -13.62
N LEU A 259 -2.02 16.45 -14.66
CA LEU A 259 -2.71 15.18 -14.86
C LEU A 259 -1.75 14.07 -14.42
N ARG A 260 -2.15 13.27 -13.43
CA ARG A 260 -1.32 12.24 -12.80
C ARG A 260 -1.77 10.85 -13.19
N LEU A 261 -0.83 10.00 -13.58
CA LEU A 261 -0.99 8.55 -13.64
C LEU A 261 0.02 7.93 -12.67
N ALA A 262 -0.45 7.17 -11.69
CA ALA A 262 0.40 6.65 -10.62
C ALA A 262 0.09 5.20 -10.26
N ILE A 263 1.08 4.48 -9.77
CA ILE A 263 0.93 3.16 -9.14
C ILE A 263 1.34 3.31 -7.68
N SER A 264 0.52 2.77 -6.77
CA SER A 264 0.82 2.71 -5.34
C SER A 264 1.02 1.28 -4.88
N TYR A 265 2.06 1.06 -4.07
CA TYR A 265 2.40 -0.19 -3.43
C TYR A 265 2.24 -0.08 -1.91
N TYR A 266 1.45 -0.96 -1.32
CA TYR A 266 1.12 -1.03 0.10
C TYR A 266 1.75 -2.28 0.74
N PRO A 267 3.01 -2.24 1.22
CA PRO A 267 3.61 -3.39 1.90
C PRO A 267 2.89 -3.73 3.22
N VAL A 268 2.30 -2.74 3.88
CA VAL A 268 1.41 -2.90 5.05
C VAL A 268 0.24 -1.90 4.95
N PRO A 269 -0.91 -2.13 5.61
CA PRO A 269 -2.10 -1.29 5.41
C PRO A 269 -1.92 0.22 5.65
N SER A 270 -0.98 0.62 6.51
CA SER A 270 -0.75 2.03 6.89
C SER A 270 0.42 2.69 6.17
N PHE A 271 1.20 1.93 5.39
CA PHE A 271 2.37 2.46 4.67
C PHE A 271 2.22 2.16 3.19
N TYR A 272 2.46 3.17 2.36
CA TYR A 272 2.48 2.98 0.92
C TYR A 272 3.60 3.82 0.29
N ALA A 273 4.11 3.30 -0.82
CA ALA A 273 4.97 4.03 -1.74
C ALA A 273 4.16 4.29 -3.01
N LYS A 274 4.23 5.52 -3.56
CA LYS A 274 3.56 5.89 -4.80
C LYS A 274 4.60 6.40 -5.79
N ILE A 275 4.53 5.90 -7.01
CA ILE A 275 5.30 6.39 -8.15
C ILE A 275 4.33 6.79 -9.25
N GLY A 276 4.59 7.91 -9.92
CA GLY A 276 3.72 8.37 -10.99
C GLY A 276 4.42 9.28 -11.96
N ILE A 277 3.76 9.47 -13.09
CA ILE A 277 4.09 10.46 -14.10
C ILE A 277 3.01 11.53 -14.09
N GLU A 278 3.43 12.78 -14.28
CA GLU A 278 2.55 13.94 -14.27
C GLU A 278 2.76 14.77 -15.53
N TYR A 279 1.67 15.19 -16.15
CA TYR A 279 1.69 16.11 -17.28
C TYR A 279 1.07 17.45 -16.89
N TYR A 280 1.85 18.52 -16.93
CA TYR A 280 1.46 19.83 -16.40
C TYR A 280 0.88 20.73 -17.48
N LEU A 281 -0.41 21.07 -17.34
CA LEU A 281 -1.04 22.14 -18.11
C LEU A 281 -0.86 23.47 -17.36
N ALA A 282 0.24 24.17 -17.63
CA ALA A 282 0.62 25.39 -16.91
C ALA A 282 0.24 26.69 -17.65
N LYS A 283 -0.13 27.70 -16.87
CA LYS A 283 -0.27 29.10 -17.26
C LYS A 283 0.58 29.94 -16.32
N CYS A 284 1.51 30.71 -16.90
CA CYS A 284 2.36 31.64 -16.18
C CYS A 284 1.99 33.07 -16.57
N ALA A 285 1.96 33.97 -15.60
CA ALA A 285 1.65 35.38 -15.83
C ALA A 285 2.63 36.27 -15.05
N TYR A 286 3.00 37.38 -15.69
CA TYR A 286 3.82 38.44 -15.12
C TYR A 286 2.98 39.70 -15.04
N TYR A 287 2.82 40.24 -13.84
CA TYR A 287 2.16 41.51 -13.63
C TYR A 287 3.17 42.49 -13.04
N TYR A 288 3.30 43.63 -13.70
CA TYR A 288 4.13 44.75 -13.27
C TYR A 288 3.24 45.97 -13.11
N ARG A 289 3.37 46.67 -11.99
CA ARG A 289 2.75 47.97 -11.76
C ARG A 289 3.86 48.94 -11.40
N GLN A 290 3.83 50.11 -12.03
CA GLN A 290 4.77 51.19 -11.76
C GLN A 290 3.99 52.39 -11.29
N GLU A 291 4.47 53.02 -10.22
CA GLU A 291 3.87 54.23 -9.69
C GLU A 291 4.98 55.23 -9.42
N ARG A 292 4.73 56.50 -9.75
CA ARG A 292 5.63 57.59 -9.44
C ARG A 292 4.93 58.52 -8.47
N VAL A 293 5.52 58.69 -7.28
CA VAL A 293 5.02 59.60 -6.26
C VAL A 293 5.86 60.87 -6.32
N GLY A 294 5.20 62.02 -6.46
CA GLY A 294 5.85 63.34 -6.46
C GLY A 294 6.07 63.99 -7.83
N SER A 295 5.48 63.49 -8.92
CA SER A 295 5.45 64.26 -10.18
C SER A 295 4.33 65.31 -10.15
N TRP A 296 4.69 66.59 -10.27
CA TRP A 296 3.77 67.65 -10.65
C TRP A 296 3.65 67.71 -12.17
N GLU A 297 3.34 66.59 -12.81
CA GLU A 297 2.96 66.46 -14.23
C GLU A 297 2.00 65.28 -14.38
#